data_AF-A0A943NBD7-F1
#
_entry.id   AF-A0A943NBD7-F1
#
_cell.length_a   1.000
_cell.length_b   1.000
_cell.length_c   1.000
_cell.angle_alpha   90.00
_cell.angle_beta   90.00
_cell.angle_gamma   90.00
#
_symmetry.space_group_name_H-M   'P 1'
#
loop_
_entity.id
_entity.type
_entity.pdbx_description
1 polymer ?
#
loop_
_entity_poly.entity_id
_entity_poly.type
_entity_poly.pdbx_seq_one_letter_code
_entity_poly.pdbx_strand_id
1 'polypeptide(L)'
;MRTKVTRLLSLLLACMLLFSMLSSVGAVSNRASDYFSYTDVWATPQGNGKFIVEFDINATHTMQVLGADKIYIWEQQSDGSYDNVRTYTSGLTDTNTADAYRKITYYGTSGVKYYATVVLYAKDSSGSEKIYSDTRVITA
;
A
#
# COMPACT_ATOMS: atom_id res chain seq x y z
N MET A 1 -20.80 5.02 58.19
CA MET A 1 -20.09 4.10 57.28
C MET A 1 -20.70 4.01 55.89
N ARG A 2 -22.03 3.85 55.75
CA ARG A 2 -22.71 3.71 54.43
C ARG A 2 -22.43 4.82 53.40
N THR A 3 -22.38 6.10 53.82
CA THR A 3 -22.13 7.25 52.92
C THR A 3 -20.69 7.39 52.45
N LYS A 4 -19.71 6.90 53.22
CA LYS A 4 -18.30 6.88 52.82
C LYS A 4 -18.05 5.77 51.78
N VAL A 5 -18.69 4.62 51.95
CA VAL A 5 -18.61 3.48 51.01
C VAL A 5 -19.24 3.82 49.67
N THR A 6 -20.40 4.49 49.62
CA THR A 6 -21.00 4.94 48.35
C THR A 6 -20.13 5.97 47.62
N ARG A 7 -19.50 6.92 48.33
CA ARG A 7 -18.59 7.89 47.70
C ARG A 7 -17.35 7.24 47.10
N LEU A 8 -16.75 6.27 47.81
CA LEU A 8 -15.63 5.48 47.30
C LEU A 8 -16.02 4.68 46.06
N LEU A 9 -17.20 4.06 46.06
CA LEU A 9 -17.70 3.29 44.92
C LEU A 9 -17.95 4.20 43.70
N SER A 10 -18.51 5.40 43.90
CA SER A 10 -18.70 6.39 42.83
C SER A 10 -17.39 6.91 42.26
N LEU A 11 -16.38 7.16 43.10
CA LEU A 11 -15.04 7.55 42.66
C LEU A 11 -14.38 6.44 41.83
N LEU A 12 -14.52 5.19 42.25
CA LEU A 12 -13.98 4.03 41.53
C LEU A 12 -14.66 3.84 40.18
N LEU A 13 -15.99 4.02 40.11
CA LEU A 13 -16.75 3.98 38.86
C LEU A 13 -16.35 5.12 37.91
N ALA A 14 -16.17 6.34 38.43
CA ALA A 14 -15.71 7.49 37.65
C ALA A 14 -14.28 7.29 37.12
N CYS A 15 -13.37 6.73 37.92
CA CYS A 15 -12.03 6.37 37.47
C CYS A 15 -12.06 5.30 36.37
N MET A 16 -12.90 4.26 36.50
CA MET A 16 -13.03 3.23 35.47
C MET A 16 -13.56 3.78 34.13
N LEU A 17 -14.50 4.75 34.17
CA LEU A 17 -14.98 5.43 32.98
C LEU A 17 -13.89 6.27 32.30
N LEU A 18 -13.03 6.95 33.06
CA LEU A 18 -11.94 7.76 32.52
C LEU A 18 -10.85 6.91 31.83
N PHE A 19 -10.61 5.68 32.29
CA PHE A 19 -9.65 4.76 31.64
C PHE A 19 -10.19 4.09 30.37
N SER A 20 -11.51 4.04 30.18
CA SER A 20 -12.13 3.48 28.97
C SER A 20 -11.98 4.34 27.71
N MET A 21 -11.52 5.60 27.85
CA MET A 21 -11.33 6.56 26.75
C MET A 21 -9.91 6.55 26.15
N LEU A 22 -8.98 5.74 26.68
CA LEU A 22 -7.56 5.73 26.27
C LEU A 22 -7.27 4.85 25.03
N SER A 23 -8.29 4.36 24.33
CA SER A 23 -8.12 3.51 23.14
C SER A 23 -8.42 4.26 21.85
N SER A 24 -7.59 5.25 21.48
CA SER A 24 -7.48 5.66 20.07
C SER A 24 -6.11 5.25 19.54
N VAL A 25 -5.91 3.94 19.39
CA VAL A 25 -4.81 3.42 18.58
C VAL A 25 -5.17 3.71 17.12
N GLY A 26 -4.51 4.72 16.54
CA GLY A 26 -4.47 5.03 15.11
C GLY A 26 -5.80 4.97 14.37
N ALA A 27 -6.54 6.08 14.35
CA ALA A 27 -7.51 6.28 13.28
C ALA A 27 -6.74 6.35 11.95
N VAL A 28 -6.57 5.21 11.29
CA VAL A 28 -6.18 5.16 9.88
C VAL A 28 -7.33 5.83 9.15
N SER A 29 -7.12 7.08 8.71
CA SER A 29 -8.08 7.72 7.83
C SER A 29 -8.15 6.88 6.56
N ASN A 30 -9.23 6.13 6.40
CA ASN A 30 -9.58 5.54 5.11
C ASN A 30 -10.09 6.68 4.22
N ARG A 31 -9.22 7.68 3.97
CA ARG A 31 -9.55 8.79 3.09
C ARG A 31 -9.64 8.20 1.70
N ALA A 32 -10.86 8.19 1.15
CA ALA A 32 -11.05 7.92 -0.26
C ALA A 32 -10.12 8.85 -1.06
N SER A 33 -9.37 8.30 -2.01
CA SER A 33 -8.50 9.10 -2.85
C SER A 33 -9.35 9.95 -3.78
N ASP A 34 -8.97 11.21 -3.96
CA ASP A 34 -9.63 12.11 -4.93
C ASP A 34 -9.25 11.73 -6.37
N TYR A 35 -8.18 10.94 -6.55
CA TYR A 35 -7.63 10.58 -7.85
C TYR A 35 -7.88 9.12 -8.23
N PHE A 36 -7.89 8.19 -7.27
CA PHE A 36 -8.03 6.75 -7.48
C PHE A 36 -9.35 6.23 -6.89
N SER A 37 -10.15 5.58 -7.72
CA SER A 37 -11.36 4.87 -7.31
C SER A 37 -11.08 3.39 -7.00
N TYR A 38 -10.03 2.83 -7.58
CA TYR A 38 -9.57 1.46 -7.36
C TYR A 38 -8.06 1.36 -7.58
N THR A 39 -7.38 0.58 -6.74
CA THR A 39 -5.97 0.25 -6.92
C THR A 39 -5.70 -1.19 -6.50
N ASP A 40 -5.03 -1.96 -7.36
CA ASP A 40 -4.51 -3.27 -7.00
C ASP A 40 -3.12 -3.48 -7.61
N VAL A 41 -2.25 -4.15 -6.87
CA VAL A 41 -0.89 -4.49 -7.28
C VAL A 41 -0.53 -5.89 -6.81
N TRP A 42 0.04 -6.70 -7.69
CA TRP A 42 0.41 -8.06 -7.32
C TRP A 42 1.63 -8.56 -8.10
N ALA A 43 2.21 -9.63 -7.58
CA ALA A 43 3.29 -10.36 -8.23
C ALA A 43 2.89 -11.83 -8.38
N THR A 44 3.13 -12.39 -9.56
CA THR A 44 2.77 -13.77 -9.91
C THR A 44 4.03 -14.54 -10.32
N PRO A 45 4.47 -15.55 -9.54
CA PRO A 45 5.53 -16.46 -9.95
C PRO A 45 5.18 -17.19 -11.25
N GLN A 46 6.16 -17.34 -12.13
CA GLN A 46 6.03 -18.08 -13.39
C GLN A 46 6.96 -19.30 -13.45
N GLY A 47 7.76 -19.53 -12.40
CA GLY A 47 8.78 -20.56 -12.32
C GLY A 47 10.09 -20.18 -13.02
N ASN A 48 11.13 -20.97 -12.76
CA ASN A 48 12.49 -20.77 -13.29
C ASN A 48 13.08 -19.38 -13.00
N GLY A 49 12.81 -18.81 -11.81
CA GLY A 49 13.31 -17.50 -11.43
C GLY A 49 12.53 -16.33 -12.06
N LYS A 50 11.44 -16.60 -12.79
CA LYS A 50 10.65 -15.57 -13.47
C LYS A 50 9.39 -15.26 -12.69
N PHE A 51 9.04 -13.97 -12.61
CA PHE A 51 7.74 -13.53 -12.14
C PHE A 51 7.25 -12.29 -12.88
N ILE A 52 5.96 -12.03 -12.78
CA ILE A 52 5.30 -10.86 -13.38
C ILE A 52 4.82 -9.96 -12.24
N VAL A 53 5.14 -8.68 -12.30
CA VAL A 53 4.55 -7.63 -11.46
C VAL A 53 3.47 -6.94 -12.27
N GLU A 54 2.30 -6.76 -11.67
CA GLU A 54 1.12 -6.23 -12.31
C GLU A 54 0.50 -5.13 -11.44
N PHE A 55 -0.12 -4.15 -12.10
CA PHE A 55 -1.06 -3.24 -11.45
C PHE A 55 -2.30 -3.07 -12.32
N ASP A 56 -3.43 -2.89 -11.65
CA ASP A 56 -4.73 -2.56 -12.24
C ASP A 56 -5.35 -1.43 -11.42
N ILE A 57 -5.59 -0.29 -12.06
CA ILE A 57 -6.03 0.93 -11.39
C ILE A 57 -7.12 1.64 -12.16
N ASN A 58 -8.10 2.16 -11.41
CA ASN A 58 -9.11 3.07 -11.93
C ASN A 58 -8.99 4.41 -11.23
N ALA A 59 -9.05 5.48 -12.02
CA ALA A 59 -9.14 6.84 -11.53
C ALA A 59 -10.59 7.22 -11.18
N THR A 60 -10.77 8.33 -10.48
CA THR A 60 -12.10 8.91 -10.21
C THR A 60 -12.71 9.58 -11.44
N HIS A 61 -11.88 9.96 -12.41
CA HIS A 61 -12.23 10.57 -13.69
C HIS A 61 -11.05 10.43 -14.67
N THR A 62 -11.19 10.92 -15.91
CA THR A 62 -10.09 10.93 -16.89
C THR A 62 -8.93 11.79 -16.43
N MET A 63 -7.75 11.17 -16.28
CA MET A 63 -6.51 11.82 -15.88
C MET A 63 -5.69 12.22 -17.10
N GLN A 64 -4.89 13.29 -16.96
CA GLN A 64 -3.89 13.66 -17.96
C GLN A 64 -2.77 12.62 -18.03
N VAL A 65 -2.38 12.07 -16.88
CA VAL A 65 -1.40 10.98 -16.75
C VAL A 65 -1.92 9.99 -15.70
N LEU A 66 -1.94 8.70 -16.04
CA LEU A 66 -2.33 7.62 -15.13
C LEU A 66 -1.43 6.40 -15.32
N GLY A 67 -1.02 5.75 -14.23
CA GLY A 67 -0.21 4.54 -14.26
C GLY A 67 0.70 4.43 -13.05
N ALA A 68 1.96 4.09 -13.26
CA ALA A 68 2.99 4.13 -12.22
C ALA A 68 4.15 5.08 -12.57
N ASP A 69 4.60 5.86 -11.59
CA ASP A 69 5.83 6.68 -11.68
C ASP A 69 7.06 5.76 -11.71
N LYS A 70 7.08 4.75 -10.84
CA LYS A 70 8.19 3.79 -10.69
C LYS A 70 7.68 2.42 -10.24
N ILE A 71 8.44 1.40 -10.59
CA ILE A 71 8.32 0.06 -9.98
C ILE A 71 9.70 -0.35 -9.47
N TYR A 72 9.77 -0.63 -8.18
CA TYR A 72 10.95 -1.17 -7.51
C TYR A 72 10.81 -2.68 -7.35
N ILE A 73 11.89 -3.42 -7.61
CA ILE A 73 11.98 -4.86 -7.30
C ILE A 73 12.94 -5.02 -6.13
N TRP A 74 12.44 -5.65 -5.08
CA TRP A 74 13.18 -5.89 -3.85
C TRP A 74 13.49 -7.38 -3.72
N GLU A 75 14.76 -7.71 -3.54
CA GLU A 75 15.26 -9.07 -3.41
C GLU A 75 15.68 -9.35 -1.97
N GLN A 76 15.23 -10.47 -1.41
CA GLN A 76 15.67 -10.91 -0.09
C GLN A 76 17.13 -11.36 -0.13
N GLN A 77 17.95 -10.74 0.70
CA GLN A 77 19.36 -11.06 0.89
C GLN A 77 19.53 -12.21 1.90
N SER A 78 20.75 -12.76 1.99
CA SER A 78 21.07 -13.89 2.87
C SER A 78 20.90 -13.60 4.35
N ASP A 79 21.00 -12.33 4.75
CA ASP A 79 20.76 -11.85 6.12
C ASP A 79 19.28 -11.56 6.41
N GLY A 80 18.40 -11.76 5.43
CA GLY A 80 16.96 -11.53 5.52
C GLY A 80 16.52 -10.11 5.18
N SER A 81 17.43 -9.18 4.95
CA SER A 81 17.14 -7.82 4.46
C SER A 81 16.66 -7.84 3.01
N TYR A 82 16.18 -6.69 2.51
CA TYR A 82 15.72 -6.55 1.13
C TYR A 82 16.46 -5.41 0.44
N ASP A 83 17.11 -5.73 -0.67
CA ASP A 83 17.81 -4.77 -1.51
C ASP A 83 17.03 -4.47 -2.79
N ASN A 84 17.05 -3.22 -3.23
CA ASN A 84 16.50 -2.83 -4.53
C ASN A 84 17.43 -3.27 -5.65
N VAL A 85 17.05 -4.31 -6.37
CA VAL A 85 17.83 -4.89 -7.47
C VAL A 85 17.41 -4.37 -8.85
N ARG A 86 16.24 -3.72 -8.95
CA ARG A 86 15.77 -3.14 -10.21
C ARG A 86 14.75 -2.03 -9.98
N THR A 87 14.94 -0.92 -10.70
CA THR A 87 13.93 0.15 -10.82
C THR A 87 13.51 0.33 -12.27
N TYR A 88 12.20 0.30 -12.55
CA TYR A 88 11.58 0.65 -13.84
C TYR A 88 11.00 2.06 -13.76
N THR A 89 11.20 2.88 -14.81
CA THR A 89 10.82 4.31 -14.83
C THR A 89 10.21 4.76 -16.16
N SER A 90 9.98 3.87 -17.12
CA SER A 90 9.50 4.21 -18.46
C SER A 90 8.46 3.22 -18.96
N GLY A 91 7.54 3.70 -19.80
CA GLY A 91 6.46 2.88 -20.35
C GLY A 91 5.43 2.42 -19.30
N LEU A 92 5.33 3.14 -18.18
CA LEU A 92 4.49 2.77 -17.04
C LEU A 92 3.20 3.60 -16.93
N THR A 93 3.07 4.65 -17.72
CA THR A 93 1.94 5.58 -17.67
C THR A 93 1.29 5.72 -19.04
N ASP A 94 -0.01 5.90 -19.03
CA ASP A 94 -0.82 6.30 -20.18
C ASP A 94 -1.32 7.74 -19.99
N THR A 95 -1.83 8.34 -21.05
CA THR A 95 -2.36 9.71 -21.04
C THR A 95 -3.82 9.74 -21.45
N ASN A 96 -4.56 10.72 -20.92
CA ASN A 96 -5.98 10.93 -21.25
C ASN A 96 -6.85 9.66 -21.08
N THR A 97 -6.70 8.99 -19.95
CA THR A 97 -7.41 7.74 -19.62
C THR A 97 -7.97 7.77 -18.20
N ALA A 98 -8.98 6.96 -17.92
CA ALA A 98 -9.57 6.78 -16.58
C ALA A 98 -9.19 5.43 -15.94
N ASP A 99 -8.55 4.55 -16.68
CA ASP A 99 -8.07 3.25 -16.23
C ASP A 99 -6.67 2.99 -16.80
N ALA A 100 -5.85 2.23 -16.08
CA ALA A 100 -4.53 1.84 -16.54
C ALA A 100 -4.16 0.44 -16.01
N TYR A 101 -3.54 -0.34 -16.88
CA TYR A 101 -3.09 -1.69 -16.56
C TYR A 101 -1.70 -1.92 -17.14
N ARG A 102 -0.80 -2.54 -16.35
CA ARG A 102 0.54 -2.89 -16.84
C ARG A 102 1.02 -4.21 -16.25
N LYS A 103 1.75 -4.95 -17.07
CA LYS A 103 2.53 -6.12 -16.65
C LYS A 103 4.02 -5.87 -16.91
N ILE A 104 4.87 -6.19 -15.94
CA ILE A 104 6.32 -6.17 -16.08
C ILE A 104 6.86 -7.54 -15.70
N THR A 105 7.56 -8.18 -16.62
CA THR A 105 8.28 -9.43 -16.34
C THR A 105 9.66 -9.10 -15.76
N TYR A 106 10.01 -9.74 -14.65
CA TYR A 106 11.35 -9.74 -14.08
C TYR A 106 11.93 -11.16 -14.05
N TYR A 107 13.24 -11.24 -14.25
CA TYR A 107 14.02 -12.47 -14.23
C TYR A 107 14.98 -12.39 -13.06
N GLY A 108 14.59 -13.00 -11.94
CA GLY A 108 15.41 -13.13 -10.73
C GLY A 108 16.06 -14.50 -10.63
N THR A 109 16.45 -14.84 -9.41
CA THR A 109 17.07 -16.11 -9.06
C THR A 109 16.02 -17.09 -8.53
N SER A 110 15.97 -18.29 -9.09
CA SER A 110 15.00 -19.30 -8.64
C SER A 110 15.21 -19.67 -7.17
N GLY A 111 14.12 -19.72 -6.40
CA GLY A 111 14.15 -19.99 -4.96
C GLY A 111 14.40 -18.77 -4.07
N VAL A 112 14.75 -17.62 -4.64
CA VAL A 112 14.91 -16.35 -3.89
C VAL A 112 13.56 -15.65 -3.74
N LYS A 113 13.39 -14.93 -2.63
CA LYS A 113 12.17 -14.17 -2.35
C LYS A 113 12.24 -12.75 -2.87
N TYR A 114 11.11 -12.29 -3.41
CA TYR A 114 10.98 -10.95 -3.95
C TYR A 114 9.64 -10.32 -3.56
N TYR A 115 9.60 -9.00 -3.48
CA TYR A 115 8.36 -8.22 -3.62
C TYR A 115 8.63 -7.00 -4.50
N ALA A 116 7.59 -6.32 -4.94
CA ALA A 116 7.72 -5.07 -5.67
C ALA A 116 6.98 -3.94 -4.95
N THR A 117 7.53 -2.73 -5.01
CA THR A 117 6.82 -1.50 -4.67
C THR A 117 6.44 -0.78 -5.95
N VAL A 118 5.14 -0.65 -6.22
CA VAL A 118 4.61 0.11 -7.35
C VAL A 118 4.20 1.49 -6.84
N VAL A 119 4.80 2.54 -7.40
CA VAL A 119 4.45 3.93 -7.10
C VAL A 119 3.39 4.36 -8.10
N LEU A 120 2.13 4.11 -7.77
CA LEU A 120 0.97 4.51 -8.57
C LEU A 120 0.92 6.03 -8.68
N TYR A 121 0.56 6.54 -9.85
CA TYR A 121 0.56 7.96 -10.16
C TYR A 121 -0.65 8.35 -10.99
N ALA A 122 -1.34 9.40 -10.53
CA ALA A 122 -2.43 10.05 -11.23
C ALA A 122 -2.20 11.55 -11.22
N LYS A 123 -2.46 12.22 -12.35
CA LYS A 123 -2.33 13.67 -12.51
C LYS A 123 -3.44 14.21 -13.39
N ASP A 124 -4.02 15.32 -12.97
CA ASP A 124 -4.94 16.14 -13.75
C ASP A 124 -4.45 17.61 -13.80
N SER A 125 -5.30 18.52 -14.25
CA SER A 125 -5.00 19.95 -14.28
C SER A 125 -4.94 20.61 -12.89
N SER A 126 -5.54 20.00 -11.88
CA SER A 126 -5.66 20.53 -10.52
C SER A 126 -4.54 20.05 -9.60
N GLY A 127 -3.89 18.94 -9.93
CA GLY A 127 -2.81 18.38 -9.14
C GLY A 127 -2.44 16.95 -9.52
N SER A 128 -1.84 16.24 -8.57
CA SER A 128 -1.47 14.84 -8.73
C SER A 128 -1.39 14.13 -7.39
N GLU A 129 -1.58 12.82 -7.40
CA GLU A 129 -1.41 11.94 -6.24
C GLU A 129 -0.46 10.78 -6.56
N LYS A 130 0.30 10.34 -5.54
CA LYS A 130 1.11 9.13 -5.58
C LYS A 130 0.71 8.20 -4.45
N ILE A 131 0.52 6.92 -4.76
CA ILE A 131 0.28 5.85 -3.78
C ILE A 131 1.40 4.82 -3.91
N TYR A 132 2.03 4.47 -2.80
CA TYR A 132 3.05 3.42 -2.72
C TYR A 132 2.37 2.13 -2.31
N SER A 133 2.34 1.15 -3.21
CA SER A 133 1.69 -0.15 -2.96
C SER A 133 2.69 -1.27 -3.13
N ASP A 134 2.81 -2.11 -2.09
CA ASP A 134 3.67 -3.28 -2.13
C ASP A 134 2.90 -4.52 -2.56
N THR A 135 3.52 -5.34 -3.40
CA THR A 135 3.01 -6.69 -3.66
C THR A 135 3.26 -7.58 -2.46
N ARG A 136 2.54 -8.72 -2.41
CA ARG A 136 2.95 -9.81 -1.51
C ARG A 136 4.36 -10.28 -1.86
N VAL A 137 5.08 -10.77 -0.84
CA VAL A 137 6.33 -11.50 -1.05
C VAL A 137 6.03 -12.81 -1.76
N ILE A 138 6.80 -13.09 -2.81
CA ILE A 138 6.76 -14.31 -3.61
C ILE A 138 8.12 -14.99 -3.63
N THR A 139 8.16 -16.24 -4.06
CA THR A 139 9.40 -16.95 -4.43
C THR A 139 9.45 -17.10 -5.94
N ALA A 140 10.58 -16.75 -6.56
CA ALA A 140 10.77 -16.82 -8.01
C ALA A 140 11.11 -18.24 -8.53
#